data_AF-A0A497J502-F1
#
_entry.id   AF-A0A497J502-F1
#
_cell.length_a   1.000
_cell.length_b   1.000
_cell.length_c   1.000
_cell.angle_alpha   90.00
_cell.angle_beta   90.00
_cell.angle_gamma   90.00
#
_symmetry.space_group_name_H-M   'P 1'
#
loop_
_entity.id
_entity.type
_entity.pdbx_description
1 polymer ?
#
loop_
_entity_poly.entity_id
_entity_poly.type
_entity_poly.pdbx_seq_one_letter_code
_entity_poly.pdbx_strand_id
1 'polypeptide(L)'
;MQLLQQLVEVATERVINETEFVGVFCYPLGGLTGAKVGGINYKNVRATVNHKYCPSLKSIVPDSKVPKEARSAFEFPLVGLDSRNLKVAMFVALEAFSTVPGVLEVTAPKSEGCWGTKKYICMI
;
A
#
# COMPACT_ATOMS: atom_id res chain seq x y z
N MET A 1 -17.76 -6.59 -0.88
CA MET A 1 -17.17 -5.50 -0.08
C MET A 1 -16.85 -5.98 1.32
N GLN A 2 -17.83 -6.34 2.16
CA GLN A 2 -17.58 -6.83 3.53
C GLN A 2 -16.65 -8.06 3.58
N LEU A 3 -16.87 -9.07 2.73
CA LEU A 3 -16.02 -10.27 2.70
C LEU A 3 -14.56 -9.95 2.33
N LEU A 4 -14.32 -9.07 1.36
CA LEU A 4 -12.96 -8.66 0.98
C LEU A 4 -12.26 -7.94 2.13
N GLN A 5 -12.98 -7.06 2.83
CA GLN A 5 -12.44 -6.35 3.98
C GLN A 5 -12.05 -7.30 5.11
N GLN A 6 -12.88 -8.29 5.43
CA GLN A 6 -12.55 -9.31 6.42
C GLN A 6 -11.32 -10.13 6.03
N LEU A 7 -11.20 -10.52 4.76
CA LEU A 7 -10.02 -11.26 4.28
C LEU A 7 -8.74 -10.43 4.33
N VAL A 8 -8.85 -9.13 4.06
CA VAL A 8 -7.76 -8.16 4.20
C VAL A 8 -7.35 -7.98 5.66
N GLU A 9 -8.31 -7.95 6.59
CA GLU A 9 -8.05 -7.91 8.02
C GLU A 9 -7.28 -9.16 8.47
N VAL A 10 -7.71 -10.35 8.05
CA VAL A 10 -6.98 -11.61 8.31
C VAL A 10 -5.56 -11.60 7.73
N ALA A 11 -5.38 -11.09 6.51
CA ALA A 11 -4.04 -10.94 5.93
C ALA A 11 -3.17 -9.95 6.72
N THR A 12 -3.77 -8.90 7.27
CA THR A 12 -3.08 -7.91 8.11
C THR A 12 -2.66 -8.51 9.45
N GLU A 13 -3.54 -9.30 10.08
CA GLU A 13 -3.24 -10.05 11.29
C GLU A 13 -2.08 -11.03 11.07
N ARG A 14 -2.04 -11.68 9.91
CA ARG A 14 -0.93 -12.56 9.52
C ARG A 14 0.41 -11.83 9.54
N VAL A 15 0.47 -10.61 8.99
CA VAL A 15 1.69 -9.78 9.02
C VAL A 15 2.11 -9.48 10.45
N ILE A 16 1.17 -9.13 11.33
CA ILE A 16 1.49 -8.79 12.72
C ILE A 16 1.95 -10.02 13.52
N ASN A 17 1.32 -11.17 13.31
CA ASN A 17 1.60 -12.39 14.06
C ASN A 17 2.87 -13.12 13.59
N GLU A 18 3.22 -13.00 12.31
CA GLU A 18 4.39 -13.68 11.71
C GLU A 18 5.64 -12.79 11.66
N THR A 19 5.56 -11.54 12.16
CA THR A 19 6.70 -10.61 12.12
C THR A 19 6.98 -10.01 13.49
N GLU A 20 8.27 -9.77 13.78
CA GLU A 20 8.71 -9.17 15.02
C GLU A 20 9.12 -7.72 14.82
N PHE A 21 8.82 -6.87 15.81
CA PHE A 21 9.21 -5.46 15.82
C PHE A 21 8.73 -4.64 14.60
N VAL A 22 7.63 -5.09 13.98
CA VAL A 22 6.95 -4.38 12.90
C VAL A 22 5.48 -4.21 13.28
N GLY A 23 4.96 -3.00 13.04
CA GLY A 23 3.54 -2.68 13.14
C GLY A 23 2.98 -2.29 11.79
N VAL A 24 1.71 -2.64 11.56
CA VAL A 24 0.92 -2.12 10.44
C VAL A 24 0.24 -0.83 10.90
N PHE A 25 0.54 0.28 10.22
CA PHE A 25 -0.06 1.57 10.55
C PHE A 25 -1.56 1.57 10.25
N CYS A 26 -2.37 2.15 11.15
CA CYS A 26 -3.84 2.13 11.09
C CYS A 26 -4.50 0.73 11.14
N TYR A 27 -3.88 -0.22 11.84
CA TYR A 27 -4.51 -1.49 12.24
C TYR A 27 -5.82 -1.28 13.04
N PRO A 28 -6.85 -2.15 12.93
CA PRO A 28 -6.95 -3.38 12.11
C PRO A 28 -7.31 -3.17 10.65
N LEU A 29 -7.83 -1.99 10.31
CA LEU A 29 -8.41 -1.76 8.99
C LEU A 29 -7.39 -1.70 7.87
N GLY A 30 -6.15 -1.25 8.15
CA GLY A 30 -5.04 -1.24 7.19
C GLY A 30 -5.49 -0.77 5.80
N GLY A 31 -5.62 0.54 5.58
CA GLY A 31 -6.30 0.96 4.36
C GLY A 31 -6.32 2.45 4.22
N LEU A 32 -5.15 3.04 4.00
CA LEU A 32 -5.08 4.45 3.68
C LEU A 32 -5.33 4.68 2.20
N THR A 33 -6.04 5.77 1.88
CA THR A 33 -5.99 6.34 0.54
C THR A 33 -4.64 7.01 0.38
N GLY A 34 -3.77 6.42 -0.44
CA GLY A 34 -2.39 6.89 -0.55
C GLY A 34 -2.26 8.36 -0.97
N ALA A 35 -1.24 9.01 -0.43
CA ALA A 35 -0.92 10.40 -0.70
C ALA A 35 0.34 10.53 -1.57
N LYS A 36 0.42 11.63 -2.33
CA LYS A 36 1.63 12.07 -3.02
C LYS A 36 2.02 13.45 -2.54
N VAL A 37 3.31 13.76 -2.66
CA VAL A 37 3.85 15.09 -2.35
C VAL A 37 3.34 16.11 -3.36
N GLY A 38 2.97 17.29 -2.87
CA GLY A 38 2.48 18.39 -3.70
C GLY A 38 1.08 18.16 -4.26
N GLY A 39 0.61 19.13 -5.05
CA GLY A 39 -0.65 19.09 -5.79
C GLY A 39 -0.44 19.48 -7.24
N ILE A 40 -1.27 18.96 -8.14
CA ILE A 40 -1.28 19.36 -9.56
C ILE A 40 -2.09 20.64 -9.73
N ASN A 41 -3.32 20.66 -9.18
CA ASN A 41 -4.25 21.78 -9.30
C ASN A 41 -4.14 22.79 -8.16
N TYR A 42 -3.66 22.36 -6.99
CA TYR A 42 -3.50 23.20 -5.81
C TYR A 42 -2.03 23.55 -5.62
N LYS A 43 -1.72 24.85 -5.69
CA LYS A 43 -0.38 25.37 -5.40
C LYS A 43 -0.16 25.41 -3.88
N ASN A 44 1.10 25.25 -3.44
CA ASN A 44 1.52 25.37 -2.03
C ASN A 44 0.93 24.36 -1.03
N VAL A 45 0.38 23.23 -1.50
CA VAL A 45 -0.04 22.13 -0.62
C VAL A 45 1.09 21.12 -0.44
N ARG A 46 1.26 20.60 0.78
CA ARG A 46 2.33 19.62 1.09
C ARG A 46 2.04 18.24 0.53
N ALA A 47 0.78 17.80 0.60
CA ALA A 47 0.36 16.49 0.13
C ALA A 47 -1.06 16.54 -0.45
N THR A 48 -1.32 15.70 -1.45
CA THR A 48 -2.65 15.47 -2.03
C THR A 48 -2.84 13.98 -2.33
N VAL A 49 -4.05 13.58 -2.73
CA VAL A 49 -4.31 12.19 -3.14
C VAL A 49 -3.36 11.72 -4.24
N ASN A 50 -2.89 10.48 -4.14
CA ASN A 50 -2.15 9.83 -5.21
C ASN A 50 -3.09 9.37 -6.33
N HIS A 51 -3.53 10.33 -7.14
CA HIS A 51 -4.45 10.14 -8.27
C HIS A 51 -4.11 8.97 -9.20
N LYS A 52 -2.82 8.62 -9.39
CA LYS A 52 -2.42 7.49 -10.23
C LYS A 52 -2.92 6.14 -9.70
N TYR A 53 -3.10 6.02 -8.39
CA TYR A 53 -3.61 4.83 -7.71
C TYR A 53 -5.07 4.97 -7.28
N CYS A 54 -5.82 5.96 -7.80
CA CYS A 54 -7.20 6.20 -7.43
C CYS A 54 -8.17 5.47 -8.40
N PRO A 55 -8.90 4.42 -7.96
CA PRO A 55 -9.72 3.61 -8.86
C PRO A 55 -10.86 4.39 -9.54
N SER A 56 -11.40 5.41 -8.87
CA SER A 56 -12.45 6.27 -9.43
C SER A 56 -11.94 7.24 -10.50
N LEU A 57 -10.61 7.48 -10.57
CA LEU A 57 -9.99 8.40 -11.53
C LEU A 57 -9.27 7.67 -12.67
N LYS A 58 -9.19 6.33 -12.65
CA LYS A 58 -8.39 5.55 -13.62
C LYS A 58 -8.79 5.73 -15.09
N SER A 59 -10.04 6.12 -15.37
CA SER A 59 -10.52 6.39 -16.72
C SER A 59 -10.12 7.77 -17.25
N ILE A 60 -9.74 8.70 -16.36
CA ILE A 60 -9.39 10.08 -16.72
C ILE A 60 -7.91 10.40 -16.52
N VAL A 61 -7.21 9.62 -15.69
CA VAL A 61 -5.76 9.77 -15.43
C VAL A 61 -5.00 8.91 -16.46
N PRO A 62 -4.30 9.51 -17.45
CA PRO A 62 -3.69 8.75 -18.55
C PRO A 62 -2.59 7.79 -18.11
N ASP A 63 -1.90 8.12 -17.01
CA ASP A 63 -0.81 7.33 -16.44
C ASP A 63 -1.22 6.58 -15.16
N SER A 64 -2.50 6.23 -15.07
CA SER A 64 -3.03 5.43 -13.96
C SER A 64 -2.25 4.12 -13.81
N LYS A 65 -1.99 3.75 -12.55
CA LYS A 65 -1.36 2.51 -12.14
C LYS A 65 -2.38 1.50 -11.59
N VAL A 66 -3.67 1.80 -11.70
CA VAL A 66 -4.73 0.91 -11.25
C VAL A 66 -5.13 -0.04 -12.38
N PRO A 67 -5.17 -1.37 -12.16
CA PRO A 67 -5.71 -2.33 -13.13
C PRO A 67 -7.11 -1.97 -13.61
N LYS A 68 -7.46 -2.30 -14.86
CA LYS A 68 -8.75 -1.94 -15.45
C LYS A 68 -9.92 -2.52 -14.67
N GLU A 69 -9.74 -3.68 -14.07
CA GLU A 69 -10.74 -4.44 -13.33
C GLU A 69 -10.83 -4.01 -11.86
N ALA A 70 -9.81 -3.35 -11.32
CA ALA A 70 -9.73 -2.96 -9.92
C ALA A 70 -10.77 -1.89 -9.55
N ARG A 71 -11.56 -2.15 -8.50
CA ARG A 71 -12.59 -1.22 -7.99
C ARG A 71 -12.16 -0.48 -6.73
N SER A 72 -11.11 -0.95 -6.07
CA SER A 72 -10.59 -0.45 -4.81
C SER A 72 -9.06 -0.56 -4.80
N ALA A 73 -8.40 0.30 -4.04
CA ALA A 73 -6.96 0.26 -3.78
C ALA A 73 -6.75 0.61 -2.30
N PHE A 74 -5.86 -0.12 -1.65
CA PHE A 74 -5.56 0.02 -0.22
C PHE A 74 -4.04 0.15 -0.04
N GLU A 75 -3.61 1.00 0.88
CA GLU A 75 -2.21 1.13 1.28
C GLU A 75 -2.03 0.71 2.74
N PHE A 76 -1.01 -0.11 3.00
CA PHE A 76 -0.65 -0.65 4.31
C PHE A 76 0.78 -0.21 4.67
N PRO A 77 0.98 0.93 5.34
CA PRO A 77 2.31 1.33 5.77
C PRO A 77 2.83 0.39 6.87
N LEU A 78 4.01 -0.18 6.65
CA LEU A 78 4.72 -0.97 7.64
C LEU A 78 5.75 -0.10 8.35
N VAL A 79 5.74 -0.13 9.69
CA VAL A 79 6.66 0.61 10.54
C VAL A 79 7.44 -0.41 11.37
N GLY A 80 8.77 -0.41 11.26
CA GLY A 80 9.61 -1.35 12.00
C GLY A 80 10.86 -0.71 12.58
N LEU A 81 11.40 -1.34 13.62
CA LEU A 81 12.58 -0.84 14.34
C LEU A 81 13.87 -0.90 13.52
N ASP A 82 14.01 -1.90 12.65
CA ASP A 82 15.18 -2.06 11.79
C ASP A 82 14.84 -2.57 10.38
N SER A 83 15.84 -2.46 9.49
CA SER A 83 15.69 -2.82 8.08
C SER A 83 15.52 -4.32 7.83
N ARG A 84 16.02 -5.19 8.73
CA ARG A 84 15.91 -6.64 8.56
C ARG A 84 14.48 -7.06 8.85
N ASN A 85 13.93 -6.60 9.97
CA ASN A 85 12.55 -6.86 10.36
C ASN A 85 11.56 -6.32 9.32
N LEU A 86 11.79 -5.10 8.81
CA LEU A 86 10.95 -4.54 7.73
C LEU A 86 10.98 -5.36 6.43
N LYS A 87 12.14 -5.92 6.06
CA LYS A 87 12.24 -6.77 4.85
C LYS A 87 11.47 -8.08 5.01
N VAL A 88 11.58 -8.71 6.17
CA VAL A 88 10.81 -9.93 6.50
C VAL A 88 9.32 -9.60 6.47
N ALA A 89 8.90 -8.49 7.09
CA ALA A 89 7.50 -8.11 7.10
C ALA A 89 6.95 -7.75 5.72
N MET A 90 7.75 -7.12 4.85
CA MET A 90 7.36 -6.92 3.45
C MET A 90 7.16 -8.24 2.72
N PHE A 91 8.02 -9.24 2.93
CA PHE A 91 7.86 -10.55 2.31
C PHE A 91 6.58 -11.25 2.79
N VAL A 92 6.34 -11.28 4.10
CA VAL A 92 5.12 -11.86 4.70
C VAL A 92 3.88 -11.12 4.19
N ALA A 93 3.90 -9.78 4.12
CA ALA A 93 2.77 -9.00 3.62
C ALA A 93 2.47 -9.32 2.15
N LEU A 94 3.49 -9.41 1.30
CA LEU A 94 3.32 -9.77 -0.11
C LEU A 94 2.66 -11.14 -0.26
N GLU A 95 3.12 -12.12 0.50
CA GLU A 95 2.55 -13.47 0.50
C GLU A 95 1.11 -13.49 1.05
N ALA A 96 0.88 -12.82 2.19
CA ALA A 96 -0.43 -12.74 2.83
C ALA A 96 -1.47 -12.08 1.93
N PHE A 97 -1.17 -10.92 1.32
CA PHE A 97 -2.13 -10.20 0.48
C PHE A 97 -2.32 -10.83 -0.90
N SER A 98 -1.28 -11.44 -1.49
CA SER A 98 -1.40 -12.09 -2.80
C SER A 98 -2.29 -13.34 -2.80
N THR A 99 -2.51 -13.95 -1.63
CA THR A 99 -3.38 -15.12 -1.46
C THR A 99 -4.84 -14.76 -1.17
N VAL A 100 -5.15 -13.47 -0.96
CA VAL A 100 -6.53 -13.02 -0.69
C VAL A 100 -7.38 -13.06 -1.96
N PRO A 101 -8.50 -13.82 -1.98
CA PRO A 101 -9.41 -13.85 -3.11
C PRO A 101 -9.92 -12.46 -3.51
N GLY A 102 -9.73 -12.10 -4.78
CA GLY A 102 -10.16 -10.83 -5.35
C GLY A 102 -9.10 -9.72 -5.30
N VAL A 103 -7.93 -9.95 -4.69
CA VAL A 103 -6.76 -9.09 -4.90
C VAL A 103 -6.22 -9.31 -6.31
N LEU A 104 -6.10 -8.22 -7.05
CA LEU A 104 -5.62 -8.25 -8.44
C LEU A 104 -4.11 -7.98 -8.55
N GLU A 105 -3.59 -7.16 -7.65
CA GLU A 105 -2.18 -6.75 -7.64
C GLU A 105 -1.79 -6.34 -6.22
N VAL A 106 -0.58 -6.71 -5.80
CA VAL A 106 0.08 -6.17 -4.61
C VAL A 106 1.34 -5.46 -5.08
N THR A 107 1.48 -4.19 -4.71
CA THR A 107 2.58 -3.35 -5.20
C THR A 107 3.02 -2.35 -4.13
N ALA A 108 4.16 -1.71 -4.37
CA ALA A 108 4.70 -0.67 -3.50
C ALA A 108 4.98 0.60 -4.33
N PRO A 109 4.42 1.77 -3.96
CA PRO A 109 4.67 3.00 -4.67
C PRO A 109 6.15 3.39 -4.52
N LYS A 110 6.81 3.65 -5.66
CA LYS A 110 8.18 4.16 -5.67
C LYS A 110 8.14 5.66 -5.35
N SER A 111 8.84 6.09 -4.29
CA SER A 111 9.32 7.47 -4.24
C SER A 111 10.51 7.56 -5.19
N GLU A 112 10.62 8.61 -6.00
CA GLU A 112 11.76 8.79 -6.94
C GLU A 112 13.09 9.09 -6.21
N GLY A 113 13.26 8.62 -4.98
CA GLY A 113 14.39 8.94 -4.12
C GLY A 113 14.34 10.35 -3.51
N CYS A 114 13.24 11.08 -3.72
CA CYS A 114 13.09 12.43 -3.17
C CYS A 114 12.89 12.44 -1.65
N TRP A 115 12.49 11.31 -1.05
CA TRP A 115 12.18 11.18 0.37
C TRP A 115 12.54 9.79 0.90
N GLY A 116 13.20 9.75 2.06
CA GLY A 116 13.67 8.53 2.71
C GLY A 116 15.10 8.12 2.30
N THR A 117 15.90 7.63 3.26
CA THR A 117 17.29 7.18 3.03
C THR A 117 17.39 5.71 2.66
N LYS A 118 16.30 4.94 2.82
CA LYS A 118 16.25 3.50 2.59
C LYS A 118 15.35 3.19 1.41
N LYS A 119 15.81 2.29 0.54
CA LYS A 119 15.03 1.72 -0.56
C LYS A 119 14.86 0.23 -0.30
N TYR A 120 13.62 -0.22 -0.28
CA TYR A 120 13.29 -1.64 -0.25
C TYR A 120 12.62 -1.98 -1.57
N ILE A 121 13.24 -2.88 -2.34
CA ILE A 121 12.68 -3.35 -3.60
C ILE A 121 11.82 -4.57 -3.25
N CYS A 122 10.50 -4.45 -3.39
CA CYS A 122 9.66 -5.62 -3.50
C CYS A 122 10.06 -6.34 -4.79
N MET A 123 10.68 -7.52 -4.66
CA MET A 123 10.86 -8.44 -5.78
C MET A 123 9.67 -9.40 -5.74
N ILE A 124 8.71 -9.18 -6.63
CA ILE A 124 7.80 -10.20 -7.14
C ILE A 124 7.83 -10.07 -8.65
#